data_AF-A0A1M6JNG0-F1
#
_entry.id   AF-A0A1M6JNG0-F1
#
_cell.length_a   1.000
_cell.length_b   1.000
_cell.length_c   1.000
_cell.angle_alpha   90.00
_cell.angle_beta   90.00
_cell.angle_gamma   90.00
#
_symmetry.space_group_name_H-M   'P 1'
#
loop_
_entity.id
_entity.type
_entity.pdbx_description
1 polymer ?
#
loop_
_entity_poly.entity_id
_entity_poly.type
_entity_poly.pdbx_seq_one_letter_code
_entity_poly.pdbx_strand_id
1 'polypeptide(L)'
;MKRIEEKIHSIKPVSYGKDKFINKELEPSAKTFYVCRNCKTENEIEIEPYKTGFPFFEIYRNKLIDESIILDSGMASKSIRQSEYLGEYLVLNLPTLYFKTSCKNCNSDHMVVFGCGESQPGKQICKISGVWNIPETTKLL
;
A
#
# COMPACT_ATOMS: atom_id res chain seq x y z
N MET A 1 9.89 -0.98 7.49
CA MET A 1 9.33 -0.59 6.19
C MET A 1 10.46 -0.20 5.24
N LYS A 2 10.34 -0.46 3.93
CA LYS A 2 11.35 -0.13 2.91
C LYS A 2 10.69 0.38 1.62
N ARG A 3 11.45 1.10 0.78
CA ARG A 3 11.07 1.41 -0.61
C ARG A 3 11.13 0.14 -1.47
N ILE A 4 10.45 0.18 -2.60
CA ILE A 4 10.63 -0.81 -3.68
C ILE A 4 11.55 -0.17 -4.70
N GLU A 5 12.64 -0.86 -5.05
CA GLU A 5 13.68 -0.37 -5.95
C GLU A 5 13.83 -1.23 -7.20
N GLU A 6 13.18 -2.40 -7.24
CA GLU A 6 13.26 -3.35 -8.35
C GLU A 6 11.88 -3.58 -8.96
N LYS A 7 11.87 -4.06 -10.20
CA LYS A 7 10.65 -4.29 -10.95
C LYS A 7 9.88 -5.49 -10.40
N ILE A 8 8.58 -5.31 -10.20
CA ILE A 8 7.63 -6.32 -9.76
C ILE A 8 6.83 -6.77 -11.00
N HIS A 9 7.04 -8.03 -11.37
CA HIS A 9 6.41 -8.64 -12.55
C HIS A 9 5.11 -9.38 -12.24
N SER A 10 4.87 -9.70 -10.97
CA SER A 10 3.67 -10.39 -10.53
C SER A 10 3.39 -10.09 -9.07
N ILE A 11 2.13 -10.23 -8.69
CA ILE A 11 1.66 -9.99 -7.32
C ILE A 11 0.65 -11.06 -6.95
N LYS A 12 0.56 -11.37 -5.66
CA LYS A 12 -0.45 -12.28 -5.14
C LYS A 12 -1.19 -11.62 -3.98
N PRO A 13 -2.51 -11.45 -4.05
CA PRO A 13 -3.26 -10.84 -2.96
C PRO A 13 -3.13 -11.68 -1.68
N VAL A 14 -3.17 -10.99 -0.55
CA VAL A 14 -2.99 -11.56 0.79
C VAL A 14 -4.16 -11.13 1.67
N SER A 15 -4.59 -12.00 2.58
CA SER A 15 -5.64 -11.66 3.54
C SER A 15 -5.12 -10.63 4.54
N TYR A 16 -5.93 -9.62 4.85
CA TYR A 16 -5.64 -8.60 5.85
C TYR A 16 -6.88 -8.28 6.67
N GLY A 17 -6.67 -7.63 7.81
CA GLY A 17 -7.73 -7.25 8.74
C GLY A 17 -8.50 -6.01 8.27
N LYS A 18 -8.93 -5.20 9.24
CA LYS A 18 -9.63 -3.93 8.99
C LYS A 18 -8.83 -3.03 8.05
N ASP A 19 -9.55 -2.35 7.17
CA ASP A 19 -8.95 -1.66 6.02
C ASP A 19 -9.29 -0.17 5.92
N LYS A 20 -10.20 0.34 6.76
CA LYS A 20 -10.64 1.73 6.77
C LYS A 20 -10.65 2.25 8.20
N PHE A 21 -9.99 3.37 8.41
CA PHE A 21 -9.80 4.02 9.71
C PHE A 21 -10.19 5.49 9.57
N ILE A 22 -10.91 6.02 10.56
CA ILE A 22 -11.43 7.39 10.52
C ILE A 22 -11.11 8.10 11.84
N ASN A 23 -10.64 9.35 11.76
CA ASN A 23 -10.43 10.25 12.89
C ASN A 23 -9.65 9.59 14.04
N LYS A 24 -10.27 9.39 15.21
CA LYS A 24 -9.62 8.83 16.43
C LYS A 24 -9.00 7.45 16.22
N GLU A 25 -9.42 6.71 15.20
CA GLU A 25 -8.81 5.42 14.84
C GLU A 25 -7.42 5.56 14.22
N LEU A 26 -6.99 6.78 13.93
CA LEU A 26 -5.68 7.16 13.40
C LEU A 26 -4.76 7.74 14.50
N GLU A 27 -5.22 7.79 15.75
CA GLU A 27 -4.49 8.38 16.89
C GLU A 27 -4.02 7.27 17.85
N PRO A 28 -2.71 7.01 18.02
CA PRO A 28 -1.57 7.62 17.31
C PRO A 28 -1.33 7.03 15.91
N SER A 29 -1.93 5.88 15.59
CA SER A 29 -1.74 5.16 14.34
C SER A 29 -2.93 4.25 14.02
N ALA A 30 -3.15 3.98 12.74
CA ALA A 30 -4.05 2.90 12.30
C ALA A 30 -3.32 1.55 12.39
N LYS A 31 -3.87 0.64 13.19
CA LYS A 31 -3.32 -0.72 13.38
C LYS A 31 -4.23 -1.79 12.80
N THR A 32 -3.64 -2.73 12.09
CA THR A 32 -4.29 -3.94 11.56
C THR A 32 -3.23 -5.02 11.32
N PHE A 33 -3.57 -6.06 10.58
CA PHE A 33 -2.65 -7.15 10.27
C PHE A 33 -2.80 -7.65 8.84
N TYR A 34 -1.81 -8.40 8.37
CA TYR A 34 -1.93 -9.29 7.21
C TYR A 34 -1.43 -10.71 7.55
N VAL A 35 -2.01 -11.70 6.89
CA VAL A 35 -1.65 -13.12 7.05
C VAL A 35 -0.72 -13.53 5.93
N CYS A 36 0.56 -13.72 6.23
CA CYS A 36 1.58 -14.04 5.22
C CYS A 36 1.13 -15.21 4.32
N ARG A 37 1.21 -15.01 3.01
CA ARG A 37 0.76 -16.02 2.05
C ARG A 37 1.55 -17.33 2.16
N ASN A 38 2.84 -17.24 2.45
CA ASN A 38 3.79 -18.35 2.42
C ASN A 38 3.73 -19.20 3.70
N CYS A 39 3.79 -18.58 4.88
CA CYS A 39 3.88 -19.30 6.17
C CYS A 39 2.67 -19.12 7.09
N LYS A 40 1.65 -18.37 6.65
CA LYS A 40 0.41 -18.10 7.40
C LYS A 40 0.59 -17.34 8.72
N THR A 41 1.80 -16.86 9.01
CA THR A 41 2.05 -16.02 10.17
C THR A 41 1.36 -14.66 9.99
N GLU A 42 0.69 -14.20 11.05
CA GLU A 42 0.12 -12.86 11.14
C GLU A 42 1.22 -11.81 11.39
N ASN A 43 1.17 -10.71 10.65
CA ASN A 43 2.12 -9.60 10.72
C ASN A 43 1.35 -8.30 10.92
N GLU A 44 1.84 -7.43 11.80
CA GLU A 44 1.22 -6.14 12.08
C GLU A 44 1.43 -5.17 10.89
N ILE A 45 0.40 -4.37 10.64
CA ILE A 45 0.45 -3.16 9.83
C ILE A 45 0.17 -2.00 10.77
N GLU A 46 1.10 -1.07 10.84
CA GLU A 46 0.95 0.18 11.56
C GLU A 46 1.16 1.34 10.60
N ILE A 47 0.16 2.22 10.50
CA ILE A 47 0.18 3.40 9.65
C ILE A 47 0.02 4.62 10.54
N GLU A 48 1.13 5.32 10.79
CA GLU A 48 1.15 6.67 11.34
C GLU A 48 0.85 7.67 10.20
N PRO A 49 -0.25 8.45 10.28
CA PRO A 49 -0.57 9.47 9.29
C PRO A 49 0.59 10.42 9.03
N TYR A 50 0.83 10.75 7.77
CA TYR A 50 1.89 11.67 7.30
C TYR A 50 3.34 11.23 7.57
N LYS A 51 3.57 10.08 8.21
CA LYS A 51 4.91 9.52 8.46
C LYS A 51 5.16 8.19 7.78
N THR A 52 4.11 7.36 7.67
CA THR A 52 4.24 6.03 7.09
C THR A 52 4.04 6.06 5.59
N GLY A 53 4.88 5.31 4.88
CA GLY A 53 4.76 5.07 3.45
C GLY A 53 5.59 6.01 2.57
N PHE A 54 5.67 5.61 1.30
CA PHE A 54 6.33 6.34 0.23
C PHE A 54 5.29 6.69 -0.84
N PRO A 55 5.47 7.79 -1.59
CA PRO A 55 4.56 8.17 -2.65
C PRO A 55 4.46 7.09 -3.74
N PHE A 56 3.25 6.69 -4.09
CA PHE A 56 3.04 5.64 -5.10
C PHE A 56 3.46 6.06 -6.50
N PHE A 57 3.64 7.35 -6.77
CA PHE A 57 4.20 7.82 -8.04
C PHE A 57 5.62 7.31 -8.31
N GLU A 58 6.39 6.99 -7.26
CA GLU A 58 7.71 6.40 -7.44
C GLU A 58 7.62 5.01 -8.10
N ILE A 59 6.51 4.28 -7.93
CA ILE A 59 6.31 2.96 -8.51
C ILE A 59 6.05 3.06 -10.02
N TYR A 60 5.02 3.80 -10.43
CA TYR A 60 4.61 3.83 -11.83
C TYR A 60 5.51 4.71 -12.70
N ARG A 61 6.06 5.81 -12.17
CA ARG A 61 7.00 6.65 -12.96
C ARG A 61 8.33 5.94 -13.23
N ASN A 62 8.81 5.15 -12.28
CA ASN A 62 10.01 4.33 -12.47
C ASN A 62 9.71 2.98 -13.13
N LYS A 63 8.47 2.75 -13.58
CA LYS A 63 8.04 1.52 -14.26
C LYS A 63 8.34 0.25 -13.46
N LEU A 64 8.24 0.35 -12.13
CA LEU A 64 8.47 -0.78 -11.20
C LEU A 64 7.29 -1.73 -11.16
N ILE A 65 6.08 -1.26 -11.47
CA ILE A 65 4.89 -2.10 -11.67
C ILE A 65 4.21 -1.63 -12.96
N ASP A 66 3.78 -2.57 -13.80
CA ASP A 66 3.04 -2.26 -15.02
C ASP A 66 1.61 -1.80 -14.67
N GLU A 67 1.06 -0.83 -15.42
CA GLU A 67 -0.27 -0.23 -15.14
C GLU A 67 -1.39 -1.27 -15.04
N SER A 68 -1.38 -2.29 -15.89
CA SER A 68 -2.37 -3.37 -15.84
C SER A 68 -2.37 -4.08 -14.49
N ILE A 69 -1.19 -4.35 -13.91
CA ILE A 69 -1.08 -4.97 -12.58
C ILE A 69 -1.74 -4.07 -11.51
N ILE A 70 -1.54 -2.75 -11.58
CA ILE A 70 -2.12 -1.79 -10.62
C ILE A 70 -3.65 -1.82 -10.69
N LEU A 71 -4.19 -1.74 -11.91
CA LEU A 71 -5.62 -1.62 -12.14
C LEU A 71 -6.35 -2.95 -11.94
N ASP A 72 -5.85 -4.04 -12.53
CA ASP A 72 -6.51 -5.36 -12.51
C ASP A 72 -6.53 -5.96 -11.10
N SER A 73 -5.57 -5.62 -10.25
CA SER A 73 -5.52 -6.09 -8.87
C SER A 73 -6.24 -5.17 -7.88
N GLY A 74 -6.78 -4.03 -8.34
CA GLY A 74 -7.42 -3.04 -7.48
C GLY A 74 -6.48 -2.35 -6.49
N MET A 75 -5.17 -2.22 -6.80
CA MET A 75 -4.23 -1.49 -5.94
C MET A 75 -4.63 -0.04 -5.77
N ALA A 76 -5.05 0.59 -6.86
CA ALA A 76 -5.52 1.95 -6.91
C ALA A 76 -6.37 2.13 -8.19
N SER A 77 -7.25 3.13 -8.19
CA SER A 77 -8.01 3.51 -9.38
C SER A 77 -7.33 4.66 -10.09
N LYS A 78 -7.38 4.68 -11.42
CA LYS A 78 -6.89 5.83 -12.20
C LYS A 78 -7.63 7.09 -11.80
N SER A 79 -6.90 8.20 -11.65
CA SER A 79 -7.51 9.49 -11.35
C SER A 79 -8.32 9.99 -12.53
N ILE A 80 -9.41 10.69 -12.21
CA ILE A 80 -10.12 11.50 -13.19
C ILE A 80 -9.42 12.86 -13.32
N ARG A 81 -9.64 13.55 -14.44
CA ARG A 81 -8.98 14.83 -14.78
C ARG A 81 -9.01 15.87 -13.66
N GLN A 82 -10.13 15.95 -12.93
CA GLN A 82 -10.30 16.89 -11.82
C GLN A 82 -9.42 16.57 -10.60
N SER A 83 -8.93 15.34 -10.49
CA SER A 83 -8.18 14.80 -9.34
C SER A 83 -6.72 14.46 -9.64
N GLU A 84 -6.22 14.76 -10.85
CA GLU A 84 -4.84 14.46 -11.26
C GLU A 84 -3.79 15.11 -10.35
N TYR A 85 -4.10 16.25 -9.74
CA TYR A 85 -3.21 16.93 -8.79
C TYR A 85 -2.92 16.10 -7.52
N LEU A 86 -3.74 15.07 -7.23
CA LEU A 86 -3.54 14.11 -6.14
C LEU A 86 -2.66 12.92 -6.56
N GLY A 87 -2.43 12.73 -7.86
CA GLY A 87 -1.68 11.62 -8.44
C GLY A 87 -2.43 10.93 -9.59
N GLU A 88 -1.70 10.10 -10.35
CA GLU A 88 -2.26 9.32 -11.48
C GLU A 88 -3.13 8.14 -11.01
N TYR A 89 -2.81 7.56 -9.85
CA TYR A 89 -3.58 6.47 -9.25
C TYR A 89 -3.89 6.81 -7.80
N LEU A 90 -5.16 6.69 -7.42
CA LEU A 90 -5.71 7.10 -6.13
C LEU A 90 -6.34 5.92 -5.39
N VAL A 91 -6.26 5.95 -4.07
CA VAL A 91 -7.01 5.05 -3.19
C VAL A 91 -8.07 5.87 -2.49
N LEU A 92 -9.35 5.56 -2.75
CA LEU A 92 -10.48 6.30 -2.19
C LEU A 92 -10.42 7.82 -2.46
N ASN A 93 -10.00 8.20 -3.68
CA ASN A 93 -9.78 9.61 -4.08
C ASN A 93 -8.76 10.37 -3.20
N LEU A 94 -7.82 9.65 -2.58
CA LEU A 94 -6.71 10.22 -1.81
C LEU A 94 -5.38 9.91 -2.51
N PRO A 95 -4.32 10.70 -2.28
CA PRO A 95 -2.98 10.37 -2.72
C PRO A 95 -2.59 8.97 -2.25
N THR A 96 -2.13 8.14 -3.20
CA THR A 96 -1.74 6.76 -2.90
C THR A 96 -0.33 6.70 -2.34
N LEU A 97 -0.17 5.94 -1.28
CA LEU A 97 1.08 5.62 -0.61
C LEU A 97 1.29 4.11 -0.61
N TYR A 98 2.53 3.69 -0.46
CA TYR A 98 2.89 2.29 -0.31
C TYR A 98 4.04 2.10 0.67
N PHE A 99 4.22 0.88 1.19
CA PHE A 99 5.50 0.47 1.74
C PHE A 99 5.74 -1.02 1.54
N LYS A 100 7.03 -1.42 1.48
CA LYS A 100 7.46 -2.81 1.56
C LYS A 100 7.67 -3.23 3.01
N THR A 101 7.19 -4.42 3.34
CA THR A 101 7.42 -5.10 4.62
C THR A 101 7.72 -6.57 4.36
N SER A 102 8.47 -7.21 5.25
CA SER A 102 8.83 -8.62 5.14
C SER A 102 8.12 -9.39 6.24
N CYS A 103 7.69 -10.63 5.95
CA CYS A 103 7.05 -11.46 6.96
C CYS A 103 8.04 -11.76 8.11
N LYS A 104 7.59 -11.59 9.36
CA LYS A 104 8.40 -11.80 10.57
C LYS A 104 8.92 -13.24 10.76
N ASN A 105 8.36 -14.21 10.03
CA ASN A 105 8.68 -15.63 10.17
C ASN A 105 9.45 -16.19 8.96
N CYS A 106 9.02 -15.91 7.72
CA CYS A 106 9.65 -16.48 6.52
C CYS A 106 10.31 -15.45 5.60
N ASN A 107 10.41 -14.18 6.03
CA ASN A 107 11.05 -13.08 5.29
C ASN A 107 10.51 -12.76 3.89
N SER A 108 9.49 -13.46 3.41
CA SER A 108 8.85 -13.16 2.14
C SER A 108 8.33 -11.72 2.11
N ASP A 109 8.60 -11.02 1.02
CA ASP A 109 8.24 -9.60 0.87
C ASP A 109 6.76 -9.40 0.53
N HIS A 110 6.23 -8.33 1.09
CA HIS A 110 4.86 -7.88 0.93
C HIS A 110 4.83 -6.37 0.71
N MET A 111 3.90 -5.93 -0.11
CA MET A 111 3.61 -4.54 -0.39
C MET A 111 2.23 -4.20 0.16
N VAL A 112 2.15 -3.13 0.95
CA VAL A 112 0.89 -2.55 1.43
C VAL A 112 0.64 -1.28 0.62
N VAL A 113 -0.57 -1.12 0.07
CA VAL A 113 -1.00 0.09 -0.64
C VAL A 113 -2.19 0.69 0.08
N PHE A 114 -2.17 2.01 0.25
CA PHE A 114 -3.19 2.73 1.00
C PHE A 114 -3.28 4.19 0.56
N GLY A 115 -4.40 4.83 0.84
CA GLY A 115 -4.58 6.27 0.76
C GLY A 115 -4.85 6.83 2.14
N CYS A 116 -4.17 7.91 2.51
CA CYS A 116 -4.35 8.57 3.81
C CYS A 116 -4.44 10.08 3.63
N GLY A 117 -5.46 10.70 4.23
CA GLY A 117 -5.65 12.14 4.14
C GLY A 117 -7.00 12.60 4.67
N GLU A 118 -7.28 13.88 4.47
CA GLU A 118 -8.56 14.47 4.85
C GLU A 118 -9.53 14.39 3.67
N SER A 119 -10.63 13.67 3.85
CA SER A 119 -11.65 13.48 2.81
C SER A 119 -12.63 14.66 2.70
N GLN A 120 -12.83 15.36 3.82
CA GLN A 120 -13.62 16.58 3.98
C GLN A 120 -13.17 17.25 5.29
N PRO A 121 -13.44 18.56 5.50
CA PRO A 121 -13.06 19.26 6.72
C PRO A 121 -13.44 18.48 7.99
N GLY A 122 -12.44 18.19 8.83
CA GLY A 122 -12.56 17.45 10.09
C GLY A 122 -12.70 15.94 9.96
N LYS A 123 -12.51 15.36 8.76
CA LYS A 123 -12.61 13.91 8.52
C LYS A 123 -11.34 13.35 7.91
N GLN A 124 -10.41 12.97 8.78
CA GLN A 124 -9.25 12.18 8.40
C GLN A 124 -9.64 10.73 8.17
N ILE A 125 -9.06 10.15 7.13
CA ILE A 125 -9.29 8.78 6.73
C ILE A 125 -7.98 8.14 6.27
N CYS A 126 -7.77 6.89 6.66
CA CYS A 126 -6.82 5.99 6.03
C CYS A 126 -7.58 4.79 5.47
N LYS A 127 -7.35 4.46 4.20
CA LYS A 127 -7.91 3.29 3.52
C LYS A 127 -6.76 2.46 2.96
N ILE A 128 -6.59 1.25 3.46
CA ILE A 128 -5.74 0.22 2.85
C ILE A 128 -6.53 -0.37 1.66
N SER A 129 -5.97 -0.27 0.46
CA SER A 129 -6.59 -0.89 -0.74
C SER A 129 -6.27 -2.38 -0.82
N GLY A 130 -5.11 -2.79 -0.31
CA GLY A 130 -4.78 -4.19 -0.17
C GLY A 130 -3.35 -4.45 0.29
N VAL A 131 -3.04 -5.74 0.38
CA VAL A 131 -1.72 -6.27 0.67
C VAL A 131 -1.40 -7.35 -0.35
N TRP A 132 -0.22 -7.27 -0.96
CA TRP A 132 0.23 -8.22 -1.97
C TRP A 132 1.57 -8.81 -1.56
N ASN A 133 1.69 -10.13 -1.64
CA ASN A 133 2.99 -10.76 -1.69
C ASN A 133 3.62 -10.44 -3.05
N ILE A 134 4.87 -9.97 -3.01
CA ILE A 134 5.68 -9.64 -4.17
C ILE A 134 6.85 -10.63 -4.25
N PRO A 135 7.34 -10.97 -5.45
CA PRO A 135 8.53 -11.80 -5.60
C PRO A 135 9.70 -11.26 -4.79
N GLU A 136 10.54 -12.16 -4.30
CA GLU A 136 11.78 -11.75 -3.65
C GLU A 136 12.59 -10.89 -4.62
N THR A 137 12.98 -9.73 -4.12
CA THR A 137 13.87 -8.82 -4.80
C THR A 137 15.29 -9.32 -4.55
N THR A 138 15.73 -10.26 -5.38
CA THR A 138 17.10 -10.76 -5.31
C THR A 138 18.01 -9.63 -5.77
N LYS A 139 18.68 -8.97 -4.83
CA LYS A 139 19.91 -8.24 -5.15
C LYS A 139 20.85 -9.26 -5.79
N LEU A 140 20.99 -9.21 -7.11
CA LEU A 140 22.12 -9.82 -7.79
C LEU A 140 23.35 -9.10 -7.22
N LEU A 141 24.08 -9.80 -6.36
CA LEU A 141 25.40 -9.40 -5.85
C LEU A 141 26.42 -9.40 -6.99
#